data_AF-A0A834JZ85-F1
#
_entry.id   AF-A0A834JZ85-F1
#
_cell.length_a   1.000
_cell.length_b   1.000
_cell.length_c   1.000
_cell.angle_alpha   90.00
_cell.angle_beta   90.00
_cell.angle_gamma   90.00
#
_symmetry.space_group_name_H-M   'P 1'
#
loop_
_entity.id
_entity.type
_entity.pdbx_description
1 polymer ?
#
loop_
_entity_poly.entity_id
_entity_poly.type
_entity_poly.pdbx_seq_one_letter_code
_entity_poly.pdbx_strand_id
1 'polypeptide(L)' 'MNTETSEPRRFEHLSRYHTLYSYDEISNYRSVTVLNTGCKIYTMMLNDRLKEEIEGKRILLKIQTGFRKNKSTIDNI' A
#
# COMPACT_ATOMS: atom_id res chain seq x y z
N MET A 1 49.69 -27.91 -12.59
CA MET A 1 48.63 -27.99 -11.56
C MET A 1 48.45 -26.56 -11.09
N ASN A 2 47.57 -25.82 -11.78
CA ASN A 2 47.49 -24.37 -11.66
C ASN A 2 46.18 -24.01 -10.97
N THR A 3 46.36 -23.17 -9.96
CA THR A 3 45.39 -22.43 -9.15
C THR A 3 44.45 -21.58 -10.00
N GLU A 4 43.17 -21.51 -9.64
CA GLU A 4 42.42 -20.25 -9.62
C GLU A 4 41.05 -20.43 -8.95
N THR A 5 40.94 -19.76 -7.81
CA THR A 5 39.75 -19.51 -7.00
C THR A 5 38.68 -18.85 -7.86
N SER A 6 37.57 -19.53 -8.13
CA SER A 6 36.42 -18.95 -8.85
C SER A 6 35.36 -18.52 -7.84
N GLU A 7 35.16 -17.21 -7.75
CA GLU A 7 34.21 -16.52 -6.89
C GLU A 7 32.77 -17.09 -6.95
N PRO A 8 31.97 -16.96 -5.87
CA PRO A 8 30.57 -17.32 -5.93
C PRO A 8 29.84 -16.41 -6.93
N ARG A 9 29.32 -17.03 -7.99
CA ARG A 9 28.51 -16.38 -9.03
C ARG A 9 27.45 -15.48 -8.39
N ARG A 10 27.58 -14.18 -8.71
CA ARG A 10 26.66 -13.09 -8.38
C ARG A 10 25.20 -13.56 -8.43
N PHE A 11 24.45 -13.18 -7.40
CA PHE A 11 23.01 -13.28 -7.29
C PHE A 11 22.31 -12.47 -8.40
N GLU A 12 22.33 -12.95 -9.63
CA GLU A 12 21.51 -12.47 -10.74
C GLU A 12 20.35 -13.45 -10.96
N HIS A 13 19.45 -13.54 -9.98
CA HIS A 13 18.20 -14.27 -10.21
C HIS A 13 17.01 -13.78 -9.38
N LEU A 14 16.94 -12.46 -9.13
CA LEU A 14 15.72 -11.80 -8.64
C LEU A 14 14.81 -11.32 -9.80
N SER A 15 14.84 -12.04 -10.94
CA SER A 15 13.90 -11.88 -12.06
C SER A 15 12.70 -12.84 -11.94
N ARG A 16 12.44 -13.38 -10.75
CA ARG A 16 11.36 -14.37 -10.49
C ARG A 16 10.12 -13.75 -9.84
N TYR A 17 9.84 -12.47 -10.07
CA TYR A 17 8.47 -11.94 -9.95
C TYR A 17 7.67 -12.35 -11.19
N HIS A 18 7.48 -13.66 -11.31
CA HIS A 18 6.73 -14.30 -12.36
C HIS A 18 5.25 -14.04 -12.09
N THR A 19 4.75 -12.93 -12.63
CA THR A 19 3.36 -12.77 -13.04
C THR A 19 2.99 -13.92 -13.96
N LEU A 20 2.65 -15.09 -13.39
CA LEU A 20 1.80 -16.05 -14.08
C LEU A 20 0.39 -15.88 -13.58
N TYR A 21 -0.31 -15.06 -14.37
CA TYR A 21 -1.71 -15.23 -14.66
C TYR A 21 -2.09 -16.72 -14.72
N SER A 22 -2.94 -17.16 -13.80
CA SER A 22 -3.93 -18.19 -14.12
C SER A 22 -5.05 -17.47 -14.86
N TYR A 23 -5.17 -17.81 -16.14
CA TYR A 23 -6.01 -17.13 -17.12
C TYR A 23 -7.38 -17.81 -17.15
N ASP A 24 -8.09 -17.84 -16.02
CA ASP A 24 -9.52 -18.19 -15.97
C ASP A 24 -10.20 -17.39 -14.85
N GLU A 25 -10.81 -16.27 -15.29
CA GLU A 25 -11.77 -15.39 -14.60
C GLU A 25 -11.69 -15.25 -13.07
N ILE A 26 -10.66 -14.55 -12.58
CA ILE A 26 -10.74 -13.88 -11.27
C ILE A 26 -11.04 -12.39 -11.50
N SER A 27 -12.27 -12.07 -11.92
CA SER A 27 -12.69 -10.70 -12.26
C SER A 27 -12.71 -9.73 -11.07
N ASN A 28 -12.57 -10.23 -9.84
CA ASN A 28 -12.73 -9.47 -8.60
C ASN A 28 -11.58 -9.61 -7.60
N TYR A 29 -10.37 -9.99 -8.04
CA TYR A 29 -9.22 -9.99 -7.12
C TYR A 29 -8.69 -8.56 -6.94
N ARG A 30 -8.85 -8.02 -5.72
CA ARG A 30 -8.17 -6.79 -5.31
C ARG A 30 -6.87 -7.14 -4.63
N SER A 31 -5.74 -6.83 -5.27
CA SER A 31 -4.43 -6.93 -4.64
C SER A 31 -4.33 -5.97 -3.45
N VAL A 32 -3.67 -6.42 -2.38
CA VAL A 32 -3.40 -5.61 -1.19
C VAL A 32 -1.90 -5.58 -0.95
N THR A 33 -1.33 -4.38 -0.86
CA THR A 33 0.07 -4.20 -0.53
C THR A 33 0.25 -4.18 0.99
N VAL A 34 1.09 -5.08 1.51
CA VAL A 34 1.45 -5.10 2.92
C VAL A 34 2.67 -4.20 3.14
N LEU A 35 2.44 -3.07 3.82
CA LEU A 35 3.53 -2.18 4.23
C LEU A 35 4.24 -2.72 5.47
N ASN A 36 5.55 -2.48 5.56
CA ASN A 36 6.30 -2.72 6.80
C ASN A 36 5.78 -1.81 7.94
N THR A 37 6.12 -2.16 9.18
CA THR A 37 5.64 -1.45 10.37
C THR A 37 6.05 0.02 10.40
N GLY A 38 7.28 0.34 9.98
CA GLY A 38 7.77 1.73 9.93
C GLY A 38 6.95 2.60 8.99
N CYS A 39 6.66 2.12 7.78
CA CYS A 39 5.81 2.80 6.82
C CYS A 39 4.39 3.01 7.36
N LYS A 40 3.81 2.01 8.06
CA LYS A 40 2.49 2.15 8.68
C LYS A 40 2.46 3.25 9.74
N ILE A 41 3.46 3.28 10.63
CA ILE A 41 3.60 4.33 11.65
C ILE A 41 3.72 5.70 10.98
N TYR A 42 4.59 5.83 9.98
CA TYR A 42 4.77 7.07 9.25
C TYR A 42 3.48 7.55 8.58
N THR A 43 2.76 6.64 7.90
CA THR A 43 1.47 6.97 7.28
C THR A 43 0.42 7.39 8.30
N MET A 44 0.43 6.82 9.51
CA MET A 44 -0.47 7.22 10.60
C MET A 44 -0.19 8.65 11.05
N MET A 45 1.09 9.00 11.29
CA MET A 45 1.49 10.35 11.68
C MET A 45 1.10 11.40 10.63
N LEU A 46 1.27 11.07 9.34
CA LEU A 46 0.84 11.95 8.25
C LEU A 46 -0.68 12.11 8.21
N ASN A 47 -1.43 11.01 8.38
CA ASN A 47 -2.88 11.02 8.36
C ASN A 47 -3.46 11.91 9.48
N ASP A 48 -2.87 11.88 10.67
CA ASP A 48 -3.33 12.70 11.79
C ASP A 48 -3.13 14.19 11.51
N ARG A 49 -1.96 14.60 11.01
CA ARG A 49 -1.69 15.99 10.61
C ARG A 49 -2.62 16.47 9.49
N LEU A 50 -2.85 15.63 8.49
CA LEU A 50 -3.75 15.96 7.38
C LEU A 50 -5.19 16.11 7.84
N LYS A 51 -5.66 15.26 8.77
CA LYS A 51 -7.00 15.37 9.34
C LYS A 51 -7.20 16.69 10.07
N GLU A 52 -6.27 17.07 10.94
CA GLU A 52 -6.32 18.35 11.66
C GLU A 52 -6.44 19.53 10.71
N GLU A 53 -5.62 19.55 9.65
CA GLU A 53 -5.62 20.61 8.66
C GLU A 53 -6.92 20.67 7.85
N ILE A 54 -7.36 19.52 7.32
CA ILE A 54 -8.51 19.42 6.44
C ILE A 54 -9.83 19.67 7.18
N GLU A 55 -9.98 19.12 8.39
CA GLU A 55 -11.19 19.28 9.20
C GLU A 55 -11.22 20.66 9.88
N GLY A 56 -10.08 21.14 10.39
CA GLY A 56 -9.97 22.46 11.02
C GLY A 56 -10.30 23.59 10.06
N LYS A 57 -9.84 23.50 8.81
CA LYS A 57 -10.16 24.46 7.74
C LYS A 57 -11.48 24.20 7.02
N ARG A 58 -12.23 23.16 7.43
CA ARG A 58 -13.52 22.75 6.81
C ARG A 58 -13.43 22.62 5.28
N ILE A 59 -12.31 22.10 4.78
CA ILE A 59 -12.05 21.96 3.33
C ILE A 59 -13.02 20.95 2.69
N LEU A 60 -13.37 19.88 3.42
CA LEU A 60 -14.29 18.86 2.93
C LEU A 60 -15.74 19.29 3.05
N LEU A 61 -16.49 19.08 1.97
CA LEU A 61 -17.94 19.25 1.95
C LEU A 61 -18.62 18.31 2.96
N LYS A 62 -19.77 18.75 3.48
CA LYS A 62 -20.56 17.96 4.44
C LYS A 62 -21.08 16.64 3.83
N ILE A 63 -21.32 16.62 2.52
CA ILE A 63 -21.78 15.44 1.80
C ILE A 63 -20.70 14.36 1.68
N GLN A 64 -19.44 14.73 1.85
CA GLN A 64 -18.33 13.77 1.86
C GLN A 64 -18.21 13.15 3.26
N THR A 65 -18.76 11.95 3.41
CA THR A 65 -18.90 11.24 4.70
C THR A 65 -17.97 10.03 4.83
N GLY A 66 -17.51 9.46 3.72
CA GLY A 66 -16.65 8.28 3.70
C GLY A 66 -15.31 8.47 4.42
N PHE A 67 -14.92 7.46 5.21
CA PHE A 67 -13.65 7.38 5.95
C PHE A 67 -13.39 8.53 6.94
N ARG A 68 -14.43 9.27 7.33
CA ARG A 68 -14.34 10.35 8.32
C ARG A 68 -14.76 9.87 9.70
N LYS A 69 -14.21 10.50 10.74
CA LYS A 69 -14.66 10.24 12.11
C LYS A 69 -16.12 10.69 12.27
N ASN A 70 -16.87 9.94 13.06
CA ASN A 70 -18.28 10.24 13.40
C ASN A 70 -19.21 10.37 12.17
N LYS A 71 -18.87 9.69 11.07
CA LYS A 71 -19.69 9.59 9.87
C LYS A 71 -19.89 8.13 9.50
N SER A 72 -21.14 7.78 9.22
CA SER A 72 -21.57 6.45 8.83
C SER A 72 -22.08 6.47 7.39
N THR A 73 -22.32 5.29 6.84
CA THR A 73 -22.97 5.13 5.53
C THR A 73 -24.39 5.69 5.52
N ILE A 74 -25.05 5.76 6.69
CA ILE A 74 -26.37 6.38 6.85
C ILE A 74 -26.34 7.89 6.55
N ASP A 75 -25.24 8.58 6.84
CA ASP A 75 -25.09 10.01 6.50
C ASP A 75 -25.06 10.26 4.98
N ASN A 76 -25.03 9.21 4.15
CA ASN A 76 -24.88 9.26 2.71
C ASN A 76 -26.14 8.78 1.94
N ILE A 77 -27.27 8.62 2.64
CA ILE A 77 -28.59 8.33 2.08
C ILE A 77 -29.35 9.65 1.96
#